data_AF-A0A9Q7B8R7-F1
#
_entry.id   AF-A0A9Q7B8R7-F1
#
_cell.length_a   1.000
_cell.length_b   1.000
_cell.length_c   1.000
_cell.angle_alpha   90.00
_cell.angle_beta   90.00
_cell.angle_gamma   90.00
#
_symmetry.space_group_name_H-M   'P 1'
#
loop_
_entity.id
_entity.type
_entity.pdbx_description
1 polymer ?
#
loop_
_entity_poly.entity_id
_entity_poly.type
_entity_poly.pdbx_seq_one_letter_code
_entity_poly.pdbx_strand_id
1 'polypeptide(L)'
;MLNDNQNAAPDTDAIDEALKNYTQAALSVQAIAAEAAGYSKKSFEDAVSHVGTLSSVTSLDAALELQSNFAKSYYEGFVAEAAKIGEMYAGLAKSVYDPARKAAARSSGNAGDSANGAA
;
A
#
# COMPACT_ATOMS: atom_id res chain seq x y z
N MET A 1 24.85 39.65 -27.72
CA MET A 1 24.51 38.33 -28.30
C MET A 1 23.72 37.58 -27.23
N LEU A 2 22.72 36.84 -27.69
CA LEU A 2 21.52 36.44 -26.94
C LEU A 2 21.83 35.52 -25.75
N ASN A 3 20.94 35.60 -24.76
CA ASN A 3 20.93 34.84 -23.52
C ASN A 3 20.64 33.35 -23.78
N ASP A 4 21.69 32.55 -24.00
CA ASP A 4 21.62 31.09 -24.18
C ASP A 4 21.43 30.32 -22.86
N ASN A 5 20.56 30.81 -21.98
CA ASN A 5 20.13 30.07 -20.79
C ASN A 5 18.61 29.94 -20.81
N GLN A 6 18.05 29.05 -21.64
CA GLN A 6 16.63 28.67 -21.55
C GLN A 6 16.19 27.39 -22.32
N ASN A 7 17.07 26.43 -22.63
CA ASN A 7 16.56 25.13 -23.11
C ASN A 7 17.52 23.96 -22.83
N ALA A 8 17.65 23.57 -21.56
CA ALA A 8 17.91 22.16 -21.29
C ALA A 8 16.60 21.44 -21.63
N ALA A 9 16.59 20.61 -22.67
CA ALA A 9 15.45 19.72 -22.91
C ALA A 9 15.11 18.99 -21.60
N PRO A 10 13.82 18.81 -21.27
CA PRO A 10 13.45 18.07 -20.07
C PRO A 10 14.13 16.70 -20.11
N ASP A 11 14.88 16.38 -19.06
CA ASP A 11 15.53 15.08 -18.88
C ASP A 11 14.46 13.99 -18.99
N THR A 12 14.39 13.35 -20.16
CA THR A 12 13.28 12.47 -20.54
C THR A 12 13.27 11.22 -19.66
N ASP A 13 14.46 10.81 -19.19
CA ASP A 13 14.62 9.71 -18.24
C ASP A 13 14.04 10.06 -16.87
N ALA A 14 14.20 11.31 -16.41
CA ALA A 14 13.60 11.78 -15.15
C ALA A 14 12.07 11.83 -15.23
N ILE A 15 11.51 12.18 -16.39
CA ILE A 15 10.05 12.16 -16.64
C ILE A 15 9.53 10.71 -16.65
N ASP A 16 10.22 9.79 -17.33
CA ASP A 16 9.82 8.38 -17.38
C ASP A 16 9.91 7.71 -16.00
N GLU A 17 10.97 8.01 -15.22
CA GLU A 17 11.10 7.52 -13.84
C GLU A 17 9.97 8.08 -12.96
N ALA A 18 9.63 9.37 -13.08
CA ALA A 18 8.52 9.99 -12.35
C ALA A 18 7.15 9.38 -12.72
N LEU A 19 6.89 9.17 -14.01
CA LEU A 19 5.65 8.57 -14.49
C LEU A 19 5.49 7.14 -13.97
N LYS A 20 6.56 6.34 -14.04
CA LYS A 20 6.59 4.97 -13.52
C LYS A 20 6.27 4.93 -12.02
N ASN A 21 6.88 5.81 -11.22
CA ASN A 21 6.65 5.89 -9.79
C ASN A 21 5.20 6.28 -9.47
N TYR A 22 4.64 7.25 -10.22
CA TYR A 22 3.24 7.63 -10.08
C TYR A 22 2.29 6.46 -10.38
N THR A 23 2.52 5.75 -11.50
CA THR A 23 1.72 4.57 -11.84
C THR A 23 1.81 3.50 -10.76
N GLN A 24 3.00 3.23 -10.21
CA GLN A 24 3.17 2.25 -9.13
C GLN A 24 2.44 2.66 -7.84
N ALA A 25 2.48 3.93 -7.47
CA ALA A 25 1.73 4.44 -6.32
C ALA A 25 0.21 4.30 -6.54
N ALA A 26 -0.29 4.65 -7.72
CA ALA A 26 -1.70 4.51 -8.08
C ALA A 26 -2.16 3.04 -8.02
N LEU A 27 -1.37 2.11 -8.58
CA LEU A 27 -1.65 0.67 -8.51
C LEU A 27 -1.65 0.15 -7.06
N SER A 28 -0.76 0.66 -6.21
CA SER A 28 -0.71 0.28 -4.79
C SER A 28 -1.97 0.72 -4.04
N VAL A 29 -2.46 1.93 -4.31
CA VAL A 29 -3.73 2.43 -3.75
C VAL A 29 -4.91 1.60 -4.25
N GLN A 30 -4.94 1.26 -5.54
CA GLN A 30 -5.97 0.38 -6.10
C GLN A 30 -5.96 -1.01 -5.45
N ALA A 31 -4.77 -1.56 -5.18
CA ALA A 31 -4.65 -2.84 -4.48
C ALA A 31 -5.22 -2.75 -3.06
N ILE A 32 -4.92 -1.69 -2.30
CA ILE A 32 -5.48 -1.49 -0.95
C ILE A 32 -7.01 -1.42 -1.00
N ALA A 33 -7.56 -0.66 -1.95
CA ALA A 33 -9.00 -0.54 -2.12
C ALA A 33 -9.66 -1.88 -2.49
N ALA A 34 -9.04 -2.65 -3.38
CA ALA A 34 -9.52 -3.98 -3.77
C ALA A 34 -9.50 -4.96 -2.59
N GLU A 35 -8.44 -4.93 -1.79
CA GLU A 35 -8.29 -5.77 -0.60
C GLU A 35 -9.38 -5.45 0.43
N ALA A 36 -9.54 -4.17 0.80
CA ALA A 36 -10.57 -3.74 1.74
C ALA A 36 -12.00 -4.07 1.27
N ALA A 37 -12.28 -3.93 -0.04
CA ALA A 37 -13.56 -4.32 -0.61
C ALA A 37 -13.77 -5.85 -0.55
N GLY A 38 -12.73 -6.62 -0.83
CA GLY A 38 -12.73 -8.09 -0.73
C GLY A 38 -13.03 -8.56 0.69
N TYR A 39 -12.32 -8.02 1.68
CA TYR A 39 -12.57 -8.33 3.09
C TYR A 39 -13.96 -7.91 3.56
N SER A 40 -14.45 -6.73 3.15
CA SER A 40 -15.80 -6.28 3.49
C SER A 40 -16.87 -7.23 2.96
N LYS A 41 -16.72 -7.70 1.72
CA LYS A 41 -17.62 -8.69 1.13
C LYS A 41 -17.57 -10.01 1.91
N LYS A 42 -16.38 -10.52 2.19
CA LYS A 42 -16.20 -11.74 2.98
C LYS A 42 -16.84 -11.63 4.37
N SER A 43 -16.59 -10.52 5.08
CA SER A 43 -17.14 -10.28 6.41
C SER A 43 -18.67 -10.27 6.41
N PHE A 44 -19.28 -9.72 5.36
CA PHE A 44 -20.72 -9.75 5.20
C PHE A 44 -21.25 -11.18 4.94
N GLU A 45 -20.59 -11.93 4.05
CA GLU A 45 -20.94 -13.34 3.77
C GLU A 45 -20.83 -14.20 5.04
N ASP A 46 -19.75 -14.04 5.82
CA ASP A 46 -19.54 -14.74 7.09
C ASP A 46 -20.64 -14.39 8.11
N ALA A 47 -21.02 -13.12 8.22
CA ALA A 47 -22.08 -12.68 9.14
C ALA A 47 -23.46 -13.24 8.75
N VAL A 48 -23.79 -13.24 7.46
CA VAL A 48 -25.04 -13.84 6.96
C VAL A 48 -25.07 -15.34 7.23
N SER A 49 -23.96 -16.03 6.97
CA SER A 49 -23.82 -17.46 7.26
C SER A 49 -23.98 -17.76 8.76
N HIS A 50 -23.38 -16.94 9.62
CA HIS A 50 -23.52 -17.05 11.07
C HIS A 50 -24.96 -16.88 11.52
N VAL A 51 -25.66 -15.84 11.06
CA VAL A 51 -27.07 -15.60 11.40
C VAL A 51 -27.95 -16.76 10.94
N GLY A 52 -27.72 -17.27 9.72
CA GLY A 52 -28.42 -18.45 9.20
C GLY A 52 -28.23 -19.66 10.11
N THR A 53 -26.98 -19.95 10.47
CA THR A 53 -26.64 -21.07 11.38
C THR A 53 -27.24 -20.87 12.77
N LEU A 54 -27.13 -19.67 13.33
CA LEU A 54 -27.66 -19.33 14.65
C LEU A 54 -29.18 -19.49 14.71
N SER A 55 -29.91 -19.18 13.62
CA SER A 55 -31.36 -19.38 13.57
C SER A 55 -31.79 -20.86 13.59
N SER A 56 -30.86 -21.78 13.31
CA SER A 56 -31.15 -23.23 13.24
C SER A 56 -30.88 -23.98 14.54
N VAL A 57 -30.19 -23.37 15.52
CA VAL A 57 -29.87 -24.03 16.79
C VAL A 57 -31.07 -23.98 17.75
N THR A 58 -31.28 -25.05 18.51
CA THR A 58 -32.46 -25.22 19.38
C THR A 58 -32.14 -25.15 20.87
N SER A 59 -30.88 -24.94 21.25
CA SER A 59 -30.44 -24.84 22.64
C SER A 59 -29.54 -23.63 22.87
N LEU A 60 -29.55 -23.12 24.11
CA LEU A 60 -28.73 -21.98 24.52
C LEU A 60 -27.24 -22.33 24.48
N ASP A 61 -26.85 -23.52 24.91
CA ASP A 61 -25.45 -23.96 24.91
C ASP A 61 -24.87 -23.96 23.49
N ALA A 62 -25.61 -24.49 22.51
CA ALA A 62 -25.20 -24.47 21.10
C ALA A 62 -25.12 -23.04 20.54
N ALA A 63 -26.05 -22.15 20.93
CA ALA A 63 -26.00 -20.75 20.53
C ALA A 63 -24.78 -20.01 21.10
N LEU A 64 -24.44 -20.27 22.37
CA LEU A 64 -23.28 -19.67 23.03
C LEU A 64 -21.96 -20.16 22.42
N GLU A 65 -21.85 -21.46 22.14
CA GLU A 65 -20.69 -22.03 21.46
C GLU A 65 -20.51 -21.42 20.07
N LEU A 66 -21.59 -21.35 19.28
CA LEU A 66 -21.56 -20.77 17.93
C LEU A 66 -21.16 -19.28 17.96
N GLN A 67 -21.76 -18.49 18.86
CA GLN A 67 -21.44 -17.06 18.99
C GLN A 67 -19.99 -16.83 19.46
N SER A 68 -19.48 -17.65 20.37
CA SER A 68 -18.09 -17.57 20.84
C SER A 68 -17.11 -17.90 19.72
N ASN A 69 -17.36 -18.95 18.96
CA ASN A 69 -16.55 -19.34 17.81
C ASN A 69 -16.56 -18.28 16.71
N PHE A 70 -17.72 -17.69 16.42
CA PHE A 70 -17.83 -16.57 15.48
C PHE A 70 -17.04 -15.35 15.95
N ALA A 71 -17.19 -14.94 17.21
CA ALA A 71 -16.46 -13.78 17.75
C ALA A 71 -14.94 -13.96 17.68
N LYS A 72 -14.45 -15.17 18.01
CA LYS A 72 -13.03 -15.51 17.90
C LYS A 72 -12.55 -15.43 16.45
N SER A 73 -13.27 -16.08 15.54
CA SER A 73 -12.91 -16.13 14.12
C SER A 73 -12.94 -14.74 13.47
N TYR A 74 -13.95 -13.94 13.82
CA TYR A 74 -14.09 -12.56 13.35
C TYR A 74 -12.93 -11.69 13.81
N TYR A 75 -12.53 -11.81 15.08
CA TYR A 75 -11.38 -11.07 15.63
C TYR A 75 -10.06 -11.47 14.97
N GLU A 76 -9.80 -12.78 14.85
CA GLU A 76 -8.59 -13.30 14.20
C GLU A 76 -8.51 -12.84 12.73
N GLY A 77 -9.63 -12.92 12.01
CA GLY A 77 -9.73 -12.45 10.63
C GLY A 77 -9.51 -10.95 10.49
N PHE A 78 -10.09 -10.14 11.39
CA PHE A 78 -9.88 -8.69 11.39
C PHE A 78 -8.43 -8.31 11.64
N VAL A 79 -7.78 -8.91 12.63
CA VAL A 79 -6.37 -8.61 12.94
C VAL A 79 -5.47 -9.00 11.78
N ALA A 80 -5.71 -10.16 11.15
CA ALA A 80 -4.96 -10.59 9.98
C ALA A 80 -5.11 -9.60 8.80
N GLU A 81 -6.33 -9.16 8.53
CA GLU A 81 -6.60 -8.19 7.47
C GLU A 81 -5.98 -6.81 7.76
N ALA A 82 -6.10 -6.33 9.00
CA ALA A 82 -5.50 -5.07 9.41
C ALA A 82 -3.97 -5.09 9.27
N ALA A 83 -3.32 -6.21 9.62
CA ALA A 83 -1.90 -6.39 9.41
C ALA A 83 -1.54 -6.34 7.91
N LYS A 84 -2.31 -7.04 7.07
CA LYS A 84 -2.12 -7.06 5.61
C LYS A 84 -2.25 -5.66 5.00
N ILE A 85 -3.31 -4.91 5.33
CA ILE A 85 -3.48 -3.52 4.87
C ILE A 85 -2.32 -2.64 5.37
N GLY A 86 -1.87 -2.84 6.61
CA GLY A 86 -0.71 -2.14 7.16
C GLY A 86 0.57 -2.38 6.36
N GLU A 87 0.84 -3.63 5.97
CA GLU A 87 1.97 -3.99 5.10
C GLU A 87 1.85 -3.35 3.71
N MET A 88 0.64 -3.30 3.13
CA MET A 88 0.40 -2.65 1.85
C MET A 88 0.65 -1.14 1.92
N TYR A 89 0.23 -0.46 3.00
CA TYR A 89 0.56 0.95 3.23
C TYR A 89 2.05 1.17 3.41
N ALA A 90 2.75 0.29 4.13
CA ALA A 90 4.21 0.36 4.23
C ALA A 90 4.90 0.16 2.87
N GLY A 91 4.35 -0.71 2.01
CA GLY A 91 4.78 -0.88 0.62
C GLY A 91 4.59 0.39 -0.22
N LEU A 92 3.42 1.03 -0.11
CA LEU A 92 3.14 2.31 -0.76
C LEU A 92 4.09 3.42 -0.29
N ALA A 93 4.35 3.51 1.02
CA ALA A 93 5.29 4.51 1.54
C ALA A 93 6.70 4.33 0.96
N LYS A 94 7.17 3.08 0.81
CA LYS A 94 8.47 2.77 0.17
C LYS A 94 8.49 3.17 -1.31
N SER A 95 7.43 2.88 -2.07
CA SER A 95 7.38 3.22 -3.50
C SER A 95 7.42 4.74 -3.75
N VAL A 96 6.93 5.55 -2.81
CA VAL A 96 6.98 7.01 -2.87
C VAL A 96 8.31 7.59 -2.33
N TYR A 97 8.87 7.01 -1.27
CA TYR A 97 10.06 7.56 -0.59
C TYR A 97 11.40 7.17 -1.27
N ASP A 98 11.51 5.95 -1.78
CA ASP A 98 12.76 5.46 -2.38
C ASP A 98 13.24 6.27 -3.60
N PRO A 99 12.37 6.77 -4.50
CA PRO A 99 12.77 7.65 -5.60
C PRO A 99 13.40 8.95 -5.12
N ALA A 100 12.83 9.58 -4.10
CA ALA A 100 13.36 10.83 -3.53
C ALA A 100 14.76 10.60 -2.91
N ARG A 101 14.94 9.47 -2.22
CA ARG A 101 16.26 9.08 -1.68
C ARG A 101 17.29 8.84 -2.79
N LYS A 102 16.91 8.15 -3.87
CA LYS A 102 17.80 7.89 -5.03
C LYS A 102 18.18 9.19 -5.75
N ALA A 103 17.23 10.11 -5.93
CA ALA A 103 17.50 11.42 -6.50
C ALA A 103 18.50 12.22 -5.65
N ALA A 104 18.35 12.22 -4.33
CA ALA A 104 19.28 12.87 -3.40
C ALA A 104 20.67 12.21 -3.35
N ALA A 105 20.76 10.89 -3.54
CA ALA A 105 22.03 10.18 -3.66
C ALA A 105 22.77 10.53 -4.97
N ARG A 106 22.06 10.67 -6.09
CA ARG A 106 22.64 11.11 -7.37
C ARG A 106 23.18 12.54 -7.30
N SER A 107 22.49 13.45 -6.60
CA SER A 107 22.94 14.84 -6.46
C SER A 107 24.16 14.99 -5.53
N SER A 108 24.30 14.13 -4.52
CA SER A 108 25.46 14.13 -3.61
C SER A 108 26.70 13.43 -4.19
N GLY A 109 26.53 12.46 -5.09
CA GLY A 109 27.64 11.84 -5.84
C GLY A 109 28.34 12.80 -6.82
N ASN A 110 27.58 13.70 -7.46
CA ASN A 110 28.14 14.67 -8.41
C ASN A 110 28.90 15.85 -7.75
N ALA A 111 28.78 16.05 -6.43
CA ALA A 111 29.52 17.09 -5.72
C ALA A 111 30.97 16.69 -5.36
N GLY A 112 31.31 15.39 -5.44
CA GLY A 112 32.65 14.89 -5.11
C GLY A 112 33.67 15.02 -6.23
N ASP A 113 33.22 15.09 -7.50
CA ASP A 113 34.11 15.06 -8.67
C ASP A 113 34.57 16.47 -9.10
N SER A 114 33.87 17.53 -8.67
CA SER A 114 34.24 18.93 -8.94
C SER A 114 35.34 19.46 -8.00
N ALA A 115 35.73 18.71 -6.97
CA ALA A 115 36.75 19.11 -6.00
C ALA A 115 38.17 18.59 -6.33
N ASN A 116 38.33 17.65 -7.27
CA ASN A 116 39.63 17.02 -7.58
C ASN A 116 40.27 17.48 -8.92
N GLY A 117 39.68 18.48 -9.60
CA GLY A 117 40.18 19.02 -10.88
C GLY A 117 40.99 20.33 -10.77
N ALA A 118 41.34 20.78 -9.56
CA ALA A 118 41.96 22.08 -9.32
C ALA A 118 43.27 22.03 -8.50
N ALA A 119 44.01 20.91 -8.55
CA ALA A 119 45.35 20.80 -7.96
C ALA A 119 46.41 20.56 -9.03
#